data_AF-S9TEI4-F1
#
_entry.id   AF-S9TEI4-F1
#
_cell.length_a   1.000
_cell.length_b   1.000
_cell.length_c   1.000
_cell.angle_alpha   90.00
_cell.angle_beta   90.00
_cell.angle_gamma   90.00
#
_symmetry.space_group_name_H-M   'P 1'
#
loop_
_entity.id
_entity.type
_entity.pdbx_description
1 polymer ?
#
loop_
_entity_poly.entity_id
_entity_poly.type
_entity_poly.pdbx_seq_one_letter_code
_entity_poly.pdbx_strand_id
1 'polypeptide(L)'
;MNQKTKTDGLIDRAFEAFWSAYPSRGPHGNPRKPAAKLFAAAIKNGADPDAIIRGAENYAATVAQARTDPKYVAQATTWLNQERWTDHQQAPIAARQDDGWC
;
A
#
# COMPACT_ATOMS: atom_id res chain seq x y z
N MET A 1 -23.69 19.32 -14.80
CA MET A 1 -22.64 19.79 -13.87
C MET A 1 -21.72 18.59 -13.57
N ASN A 2 -20.60 18.43 -14.27
CA ASN A 2 -19.74 17.24 -14.16
C ASN A 2 -18.51 17.52 -13.29
N GLN A 3 -18.60 17.30 -11.97
CA GLN A 3 -17.48 17.34 -11.01
C GLN A 3 -16.48 16.17 -11.20
N LYS A 4 -16.63 15.35 -12.24
CA LYS A 4 -15.92 14.07 -12.44
C LYS A 4 -14.40 14.23 -12.70
N THR A 5 -13.94 15.43 -13.06
CA THR A 5 -12.54 15.66 -13.50
C THR A 5 -11.56 15.94 -12.37
N LYS A 6 -12.00 16.59 -11.27
CA LYS A 6 -11.10 16.96 -10.17
C LYS A 6 -10.76 15.77 -9.27
N THR A 7 -11.73 14.91 -9.00
CA THR A 7 -11.54 13.72 -8.17
C THR A 7 -10.63 12.69 -8.84
N ASP A 8 -10.78 12.48 -10.15
CA ASP A 8 -9.96 11.51 -10.90
C ASP A 8 -8.47 11.92 -10.90
N GLY A 9 -8.17 13.21 -11.10
CA GLY A 9 -6.79 13.71 -11.02
C GLY A 9 -6.16 13.62 -9.62
N LEU A 10 -6.97 13.69 -8.55
CA LEU A 10 -6.49 13.45 -7.19
C LEU A 10 -6.20 11.96 -6.98
N ILE A 11 -7.08 11.08 -7.46
CA ILE A 11 -6.92 9.62 -7.41
C ILE A 11 -5.64 9.20 -8.15
N ASP A 12 -5.37 9.77 -9.32
CA ASP A 12 -4.16 9.44 -10.09
C ASP A 12 -2.88 9.80 -9.33
N ARG A 13 -2.81 11.00 -8.74
CA ARG A 13 -1.65 11.43 -7.93
C ARG A 13 -1.48 10.57 -6.67
N ALA A 14 -2.58 10.27 -5.99
CA ALA A 14 -2.56 9.40 -4.82
C ALA A 14 -2.14 7.97 -5.20
N PHE A 15 -2.57 7.47 -6.37
CA PHE A 15 -2.16 6.17 -6.87
C PHE A 15 -0.66 6.13 -7.22
N GLU A 16 -0.09 7.21 -7.77
CA GLU A 16 1.35 7.30 -7.99
C GLU A 16 2.15 7.24 -6.69
N ALA A 17 1.69 7.96 -5.66
CA ALA A 17 2.29 7.90 -4.32
C ALA A 17 2.21 6.47 -3.74
N PHE A 18 1.02 5.86 -3.79
CA PHE A 18 0.83 4.45 -3.40
C PHE A 18 1.76 3.51 -4.17
N TRP A 19 1.88 3.66 -5.49
CA TRP A 19 2.69 2.78 -6.34
C TRP A 19 4.18 2.91 -6.05
N SER A 20 4.64 4.12 -5.71
CA SER A 20 6.02 4.37 -5.29
C SER A 20 6.32 3.80 -3.91
N ALA A 21 5.35 3.80 -2.99
CA ALA A 21 5.49 3.27 -1.64
C ALA A 21 5.39 1.73 -1.58
N TYR A 22 4.63 1.11 -2.47
CA TYR A 22 4.36 -0.32 -2.45
C TYR A 22 5.63 -1.17 -2.68
N PRO A 23 5.85 -2.28 -1.94
CA PRO A 23 7.07 -3.07 -2.08
C PRO A 23 7.22 -3.70 -3.47
N SER A 24 8.44 -3.68 -3.99
CA SER A 24 8.78 -4.31 -5.26
C SER A 24 8.67 -5.83 -5.17
N ARG A 25 8.15 -6.44 -6.26
CA ARG A 25 8.04 -7.89 -6.43
C ARG A 25 9.13 -8.49 -7.31
N GLY A 26 10.17 -7.71 -7.64
CA GLY A 26 11.26 -8.16 -8.51
C GLY A 26 10.74 -8.66 -9.86
N PRO A 27 11.06 -9.89 -10.30
CA PRO A 27 10.62 -10.42 -11.60
C PRO A 27 9.15 -10.88 -11.59
N HIS A 28 8.48 -10.93 -10.43
CA HIS A 28 7.11 -11.41 -10.34
C HIS A 28 6.10 -10.33 -10.74
N GLY A 29 5.03 -10.75 -11.41
CA GLY A 29 4.02 -9.85 -11.94
C GLY A 29 3.32 -9.03 -10.85
N ASN A 30 3.33 -7.70 -11.02
CA ASN A 30 2.52 -6.75 -10.26
C ASN A 30 1.75 -5.86 -11.26
N PRO A 31 0.52 -6.23 -11.65
CA PRO A 31 -0.16 -5.54 -12.74
C PRO A 31 -0.69 -4.16 -12.30
N ARG A 32 -0.02 -3.09 -12.74
CA ARG A 32 -0.32 -1.69 -12.39
C ARG A 32 -1.73 -1.25 -12.77
N LYS A 33 -2.19 -1.56 -13.99
CA LYS A 33 -3.50 -1.12 -14.50
C LYS A 33 -4.67 -1.66 -13.65
N PRO A 34 -4.75 -2.97 -13.34
CA PRO A 34 -5.73 -3.49 -12.40
C PRO A 34 -5.63 -2.89 -10.99
N ALA A 35 -4.41 -2.67 -10.47
CA ALA A 35 -4.22 -2.06 -9.17
C ALA A 35 -4.77 -0.62 -9.12
N ALA A 36 -4.54 0.19 -10.16
CA ALA A 36 -5.09 1.55 -10.26
C ALA A 36 -6.62 1.57 -10.21
N LYS A 37 -7.27 0.63 -10.91
CA LYS A 37 -8.74 0.50 -10.88
C LYS A 37 -9.26 0.16 -9.49
N LEU A 38 -8.59 -0.74 -8.77
CA LEU A 38 -8.98 -1.12 -7.41
C LEU A 38 -8.75 0.00 -6.41
N PHE A 39 -7.63 0.72 -6.51
CA PHE A 39 -7.34 1.89 -5.69
C PHE A 39 -8.40 2.98 -5.87
N ALA A 40 -8.71 3.30 -7.13
CA ALA A 40 -9.78 4.25 -7.45
C ALA A 40 -11.15 3.79 -6.92
N ALA A 41 -11.44 2.49 -6.99
CA ALA A 41 -12.67 1.92 -6.44
C ALA A 41 -12.73 2.02 -4.91
N ALA A 42 -11.63 1.75 -4.21
CA ALA A 42 -11.54 1.88 -2.75
C ALA A 42 -11.85 3.32 -2.30
N ILE A 43 -11.25 4.33 -2.95
CA ILE A 43 -11.53 5.74 -2.65
C ILE A 43 -12.98 6.09 -2.94
N LYS A 44 -13.53 5.63 -4.07
CA LYS A 44 -14.95 5.85 -4.42
C LYS A 44 -15.91 5.17 -3.44
N ASN A 45 -15.48 4.09 -2.78
CA ASN A 45 -16.21 3.41 -1.71
C ASN A 45 -16.04 4.08 -0.33
N GLY A 46 -15.25 5.15 -0.23
CA GLY A 46 -15.07 5.93 0.99
C GLY A 46 -13.77 5.66 1.75
N ALA A 47 -12.86 4.85 1.21
CA ALA A 47 -11.53 4.70 1.80
C ALA A 47 -10.71 5.99 1.67
N ASP A 48 -9.96 6.32 2.71
CA ASP A 48 -9.05 7.46 2.72
C ASP A 48 -7.78 7.12 1.91
N PRO A 49 -7.44 7.87 0.83
CA PRO A 49 -6.21 7.65 0.07
C PRO A 49 -4.96 7.65 0.94
N ASP A 50 -4.88 8.53 1.94
CA ASP A 50 -3.71 8.64 2.81
C ASP A 50 -3.56 7.41 3.71
N ALA A 51 -4.68 6.82 4.16
CA ALA A 51 -4.67 5.57 4.91
C ALA A 51 -4.18 4.39 4.07
N ILE A 52 -4.53 4.35 2.77
CA ILE A 52 -4.06 3.30 1.84
C ILE A 52 -2.55 3.45 1.61
N ILE A 53 -2.08 4.68 1.37
CA ILE A 53 -0.65 4.97 1.15
C ILE A 53 0.16 4.63 2.39
N ARG A 54 -0.25 5.08 3.58
CA ARG A 54 0.38 4.72 4.86
C ARG A 54 0.44 3.21 5.06
N GLY A 55 -0.65 2.51 4.74
CA GLY A 55 -0.69 1.05 4.77
C GLY A 55 0.35 0.40 3.88
N ALA A 56 0.54 0.93 2.67
CA ALA A 56 1.53 0.43 1.71
C ALA A 56 2.96 0.69 2.18
N GLU A 57 3.25 1.86 2.76
CA GLU A 57 4.55 2.20 3.34
C GLU A 57 4.92 1.27 4.50
N ASN A 58 3.99 1.05 5.43
CA ASN A 58 4.19 0.16 6.57
C ASN A 58 4.32 -1.30 6.12
N TYR A 59 3.58 -1.70 5.09
CA TYR A 59 3.72 -3.02 4.49
C TYR A 59 5.10 -3.19 3.83
N ALA A 60 5.59 -2.18 3.11
CA ALA A 60 6.92 -2.19 2.53
C ALA A 60 8.01 -2.29 3.61
N ALA A 61 7.88 -1.53 4.69
CA ALA A 61 8.78 -1.61 5.85
C ALA A 61 8.77 -3.01 6.48
N THR A 62 7.59 -3.62 6.64
CA THR A 62 7.44 -4.97 7.18
C THR A 62 8.11 -6.01 6.27
N VAL A 63 7.88 -5.92 4.95
CA VAL A 63 8.52 -6.78 3.95
C VAL A 63 10.05 -6.66 3.98
N ALA A 64 10.56 -5.43 4.10
CA ALA A 64 11.98 -5.15 4.19
C ALA A 64 12.59 -5.69 5.50
N GLN A 65 11.94 -5.46 6.64
CA GLN A 65 12.39 -5.94 7.96
C GLN A 65 12.41 -7.47 8.03
N ALA A 66 11.38 -8.12 7.49
CA ALA A 66 11.28 -9.59 7.45
C ALA A 66 12.17 -10.23 6.38
N ARG A 67 12.80 -9.44 5.49
CA ARG A 67 13.55 -9.91 4.31
C ARG A 67 12.73 -10.89 3.47
N THR A 68 11.44 -10.60 3.31
CA THR A 68 10.49 -11.46 2.60
C THR A 68 10.93 -11.62 1.14
N ASP A 69 11.00 -12.86 0.66
CA ASP A 69 11.27 -13.16 -0.75
C ASP A 69 10.21 -12.46 -1.63
N PRO A 70 10.61 -11.72 -2.69
CA PRO A 70 9.70 -11.00 -3.59
C PRO A 70 8.54 -11.85 -4.17
N LYS A 71 8.69 -13.18 -4.22
CA LYS A 71 7.60 -14.09 -4.64
C LYS A 71 6.43 -14.15 -3.65
N TYR A 72 6.69 -13.90 -2.36
CA TYR A 72 5.70 -13.92 -1.28
C TYR A 72 5.12 -12.55 -0.94
N VAL A 73 5.70 -11.46 -1.47
CA VAL A 73 5.10 -10.14 -1.39
C VAL A 73 3.74 -10.18 -2.09
N ALA A 74 2.67 -9.64 -1.48
CA ALA A 74 1.33 -9.68 -2.08
C ALA A 74 1.28 -8.84 -3.36
N GLN A 75 0.48 -9.27 -4.37
CA GLN A 75 0.21 -8.40 -5.52
C GLN A 75 -0.57 -7.19 -5.04
N ALA A 76 -0.30 -6.00 -5.58
CA ALA A 76 -1.04 -4.79 -5.21
C ALA A 76 -2.56 -4.98 -5.40
N THR A 77 -2.97 -5.73 -6.42
CA THR A 77 -4.38 -6.09 -6.64
C THR A 77 -4.98 -6.92 -5.51
N THR A 78 -4.28 -7.95 -5.04
CA THR A 78 -4.74 -8.80 -3.93
C THR A 78 -4.78 -8.01 -2.63
N TRP A 79 -3.75 -7.19 -2.40
CA TRP A 79 -3.61 -6.39 -1.20
C TRP A 79 -4.70 -5.30 -1.11
N LEU A 80 -5.03 -4.64 -2.23
CA LEU A 80 -6.11 -3.66 -2.32
C LEU A 80 -7.50 -4.31 -2.20
N ASN A 81 -7.74 -5.46 -2.84
CA ASN A 81 -9.03 -6.16 -2.74
C ASN A 81 -9.34 -6.65 -1.31
N GLN A 82 -8.31 -7.00 -0.56
CA GLN A 82 -8.44 -7.50 0.81
C GLN A 82 -8.36 -6.38 1.85
N GLU A 83 -8.33 -5.12 1.42
CA GLU A 83 -8.31 -3.95 2.31
C GLU A 83 -7.18 -3.97 3.35
N ARG A 84 -6.04 -4.60 3.00
CA ARG A 84 -4.94 -4.89 3.93
C ARG A 84 -4.27 -3.63 4.48
N TRP A 85 -4.52 -2.46 3.91
CA TRP A 85 -4.06 -1.21 4.51
C TRP A 85 -4.59 -1.07 5.94
N THR A 86 -5.80 -1.56 6.24
CA THR A 86 -6.43 -1.46 7.56
C THR A 86 -5.60 -2.14 8.67
N ASP A 87 -4.93 -3.25 8.36
CA ASP A 87 -4.04 -3.96 9.28
C ASP A 87 -2.65 -3.29 9.40
N HIS A 88 -2.24 -2.55 8.37
CA HIS A 88 -0.92 -1.93 8.27
C HIS A 88 -0.96 -0.43 8.61
N GLN A 89 -1.83 0.00 9.51
CA GLN A 89 -1.92 1.42 9.89
C GLN A 89 -0.80 1.87 10.84
N GLN A 90 -0.16 0.93 11.53
CA GLN A 90 0.97 1.17 12.40
C GLN A 90 2.26 0.73 11.71
N ALA A 91 3.32 1.51 11.88
CA ALA A 91 4.65 1.07 11.47
C ALA A 91 5.02 -0.21 12.24
N PRO A 92 5.71 -1.17 11.60
CA PRO A 92 6.18 -2.33 12.32
C PRO A 92 7.06 -1.85 13.48
N ILE A 93 6.85 -2.44 14.65
CA ILE A 93 7.68 -2.16 15.82
C ILE A 93 9.12 -2.55 15.44
N ALA A 94 9.94 -1.55 15.15
CA ALA A 94 11.38 -1.71 15.17
C ALA A 94 11.67 -2.15 16.60
N ALA A 95 12.15 -3.39 16.76
CA ALA A 95 12.41 -4.00 18.06
C ALA A 95 13.03 -2.93 18.96
N ARG A 96 12.27 -2.52 19.98
CA ARG A 96 12.82 -1.74 21.09
C ARG A 96 14.03 -2.52 21.51
N GLN A 97 15.22 -1.94 21.32
CA GLN A 97 16.40 -2.44 22.00
C GLN A 97 16.00 -2.37 23.46
N ASP A 98 15.79 -3.53 24.07
CA ASP A 98 15.65 -3.62 25.51
C ASP A 98 17.07 -3.40 26.02
N ASP A 99 17.47 -2.14 26.08
CA ASP A 99 18.59 -1.67 26.86
C ASP A 99 18.31 -1.97 28.33
N GLY A 100 18.78 -3.12 28.79
CA GLY A 100 19.06 -3.33 30.21
C GLY A 100 18.31 -4.48 30.87
N TRP A 101 18.78 -5.71 30.63
CA TRP A 101 18.91 -6.70 31.71
C TRP A 101 19.99 -7.76 31.38
N CYS A 102 21.25 -7.44 31.66
CA CYS A 102 22.23 -8.29 32.33
C CYS A 102 23.47 -7.46 32.67
#